data_AF-A0A958KYA6-F1
#
_entry.id   AF-A0A958KYA6-F1
#
_cell.length_a   1.000
_cell.length_b   1.000
_cell.length_c   1.000
_cell.angle_alpha   90.00
_cell.angle_beta   90.00
_cell.angle_gamma   90.00
#
_symmetry.space_group_name_H-M   'P 1'
#
loop_
_entity.id
_entity.type
_entity.pdbx_description
1 polymer ?
#
loop_
_entity_poly.entity_id
_entity_poly.type
_entity_poly.pdbx_seq_one_letter_code
_entity_poly.pdbx_strand_id
1 'polypeptide(L)'
;EIVNRSKHLSYLAYNVPLSLPKCLTCRLRCPGFENCNEEEILWMWDHYRKLQSEGVDKKLFTPYTERCIEQYLATELEEPFHLQHALGANQAPLTARALFFNRRLKIKSIEVFARLSLWRIGSALGIQKSYLRFHKHQVGGAEARQAILKQLVSREIAFIYEQDVRLMIDNSNAFDAFICGLTAILKFTNQCEKRPKDFPKAEGWIEIPKESIVW
;
A
#
# COMPACT_ATOMS: atom_id res chain seq x y z
N GLU A 1 13.34 -14.37 -19.65
CA GLU A 1 12.32 -14.55 -20.70
C GLU A 1 10.94 -13.96 -20.39
N ILE A 2 10.37 -14.15 -19.19
CA ILE A 2 9.01 -13.65 -18.84
C ILE A 2 8.86 -12.12 -19.02
N VAL A 3 9.88 -11.34 -18.61
CA VAL A 3 9.87 -9.86 -18.71
C VAL A 3 9.92 -9.37 -20.17
N ASN A 4 10.58 -10.10 -21.07
CA ASN A 4 10.74 -9.71 -22.47
C ASN A 4 9.51 -9.99 -23.35
N ARG A 5 8.53 -10.75 -22.84
CA ARG A 5 7.27 -11.03 -23.56
C ARG A 5 6.22 -9.93 -23.40
N SER A 6 6.44 -8.99 -22.48
CA SER A 6 5.56 -7.83 -22.30
C SER A 6 6.11 -6.64 -23.10
N LYS A 7 5.54 -6.36 -24.27
CA LYS A 7 5.81 -5.08 -24.96
C LYS A 7 4.95 -3.92 -24.44
N HIS A 8 3.99 -4.16 -23.54
CA HIS A 8 3.00 -3.16 -23.09
C HIS A 8 2.62 -3.23 -21.59
N LEU A 9 3.52 -3.63 -20.69
CA LEU A 9 3.27 -3.50 -19.24
C LEU A 9 3.27 -2.02 -18.83
N SER A 10 2.13 -1.52 -18.36
CA SER A 10 2.00 -0.14 -17.86
C SER A 10 2.54 0.02 -16.45
N TYR A 11 2.35 -0.98 -15.58
CA TYR A 11 2.71 -0.92 -14.18
C TYR A 11 3.21 -2.26 -13.64
N LEU A 12 4.17 -2.22 -12.73
CA LEU A 12 4.56 -3.32 -11.85
C LEU A 12 4.23 -2.94 -10.40
N ALA A 13 3.26 -3.63 -9.81
CA ALA A 13 2.79 -3.32 -8.46
C ALA A 13 3.53 -4.13 -7.39
N TYR A 14 3.92 -3.45 -6.31
CA TYR A 14 4.65 -4.04 -5.19
C TYR A 14 3.89 -3.81 -3.89
N ASN A 15 3.66 -4.88 -3.11
CA ASN A 15 3.16 -4.78 -1.74
C ASN A 15 4.28 -4.47 -0.71
N VAL A 16 5.22 -3.60 -1.08
CA VAL A 16 6.40 -3.27 -0.29
C VAL A 16 6.81 -1.81 -0.57
N PRO A 17 7.42 -1.12 0.40
CA PRO A 17 7.95 0.23 0.21
C PRO A 17 8.81 0.35 -1.06
N LEU A 18 8.56 1.38 -1.86
CA LEU A 18 9.37 1.77 -3.02
C LEU A 18 10.18 3.04 -2.79
N SER A 19 10.03 3.65 -1.61
CA SER A 19 10.86 4.76 -1.13
C SER A 19 11.39 4.45 0.27
N LEU A 20 12.54 5.04 0.59
CA LEU A 20 13.09 5.02 1.95
C LEU A 20 12.64 6.27 2.71
N PRO A 21 12.63 6.25 4.05
CA PRO A 21 12.44 7.43 4.88
C PRO A 21 13.35 8.58 4.47
N LYS A 22 12.81 9.81 4.49
CA LYS A 22 13.54 11.01 4.03
C LYS A 22 14.86 11.19 4.78
N CYS A 23 14.88 11.01 6.09
CA CYS A 23 16.12 11.20 6.88
C CYS A 23 17.27 10.27 6.48
N LEU A 24 17.01 9.14 5.81
CA LEU A 24 18.06 8.22 5.36
C LEU A 24 18.58 8.49 3.96
N THR A 25 17.82 9.23 3.16
CA THR A 25 18.22 9.67 1.83
C THR A 25 18.59 11.14 1.79
N CYS A 26 18.44 11.84 2.92
CA CYS A 26 18.75 13.23 3.12
C CYS A 26 20.26 13.48 2.89
N ARG A 27 20.56 14.60 2.23
CA ARG A 27 21.93 15.04 1.94
C ARG A 27 22.40 16.21 2.80
N LEU A 28 21.53 16.72 3.68
CA LEU A 28 21.86 17.81 4.58
C LEU A 28 22.83 17.32 5.67
N ARG A 29 23.62 18.25 6.21
CA ARG A 29 24.21 18.06 7.53
C ARG A 29 23.07 18.12 8.54
N CYS A 30 22.65 16.96 9.04
CA CYS A 30 21.43 16.83 9.83
C CYS A 30 21.41 17.77 11.05
N PRO A 31 20.45 18.71 11.14
CA PRO A 31 20.31 19.60 12.30
C PRO A 31 19.49 19.00 13.45
N GLY A 32 19.09 17.73 13.35
CA GLY A 32 18.03 17.13 14.17
C GLY A 32 16.65 17.37 13.53
N PHE A 33 15.71 16.44 13.70
CA PHE A 33 14.39 16.54 13.06
C PHE A 33 13.50 17.60 13.72
N GLU A 34 13.86 18.05 14.92
CA GLU A 34 13.25 19.16 15.65
C GLU A 34 13.51 20.52 14.97
N ASN A 35 14.66 20.66 14.30
CA ASN A 35 15.09 21.89 13.63
C ASN A 35 15.19 21.74 12.09
N CYS A 36 14.64 20.65 11.54
CA CYS A 36 14.75 20.34 10.13
C CYS A 36 13.63 21.02 9.33
N ASN A 37 14.01 21.66 8.22
CA ASN A 37 13.08 22.36 7.32
C ASN A 37 12.76 21.58 6.03
N GLU A 38 13.08 20.29 5.98
CA GLU A 38 12.66 19.43 4.86
C GLU A 38 11.13 19.25 4.88
N GLU A 39 10.50 19.27 3.69
CA GLU A 39 9.04 19.22 3.53
C GLU A 39 8.40 18.05 4.30
N GLU A 40 9.02 16.87 4.25
CA GLU A 40 8.52 15.67 4.92
C GLU A 40 8.54 15.82 6.44
N ILE A 41 9.56 16.46 7.00
CA ILE A 41 9.69 16.63 8.45
C ILE A 41 8.72 17.69 8.96
N LEU A 42 8.58 18.80 8.22
CA LEU A 42 7.59 19.82 8.51
C LEU A 42 6.17 19.22 8.47
N TRP A 43 5.86 18.44 7.44
CA TRP A 43 4.58 17.75 7.32
C TRP A 43 4.30 16.82 8.50
N MET A 44 5.29 16.00 8.92
CA MET A 44 5.13 15.11 10.08
C MET A 44 4.89 15.88 11.38
N TRP A 45 5.56 17.01 11.58
CA TRP A 45 5.32 17.89 12.73
C TRP A 45 3.92 18.49 12.72
N ASP A 46 3.50 19.02 11.58
CA ASP A 46 2.16 19.62 11.43
C ASP A 46 1.07 18.56 11.64
N HIS A 47 1.26 17.37 11.09
CA HIS A 47 0.37 16.23 11.29
C HIS A 47 0.33 15.79 12.76
N TYR A 48 1.49 15.71 13.44
CA TYR A 48 1.58 15.37 14.86
C TYR A 48 0.84 16.39 15.74
N ARG A 49 1.06 17.69 15.51
CA ARG A 49 0.40 18.77 16.26
C ARG A 49 -1.10 18.80 16.03
N LYS A 50 -1.56 18.57 14.80
CA LYS A 50 -2.99 18.42 14.47
C LYS A 50 -3.61 17.32 15.34
N LEU A 51 -3.03 16.13 15.35
CA LEU A 51 -3.55 15.00 16.14
C LEU A 51 -3.55 15.26 17.65
N GLN A 52 -2.49 15.90 18.18
CA GLN A 52 -2.47 16.31 19.58
C GLN A 52 -3.59 17.29 19.91
N SER A 53 -3.86 18.26 19.02
CA SER A 53 -4.94 19.23 19.21
C SER A 53 -6.33 18.58 19.18
N GLU A 54 -6.47 17.46 18.49
CA GLU A 54 -7.68 16.62 18.44
C GLU A 54 -7.78 15.64 19.63
N GLY A 55 -6.80 15.65 20.55
CA GLY A 55 -6.78 14.78 21.72
C GLY A 55 -6.36 13.34 21.45
N VAL A 56 -5.78 13.07 20.27
CA VAL A 56 -5.27 11.74 19.92
C VAL A 56 -3.88 11.55 20.55
N ASP A 57 -3.79 10.65 21.53
CA ASP A 57 -2.51 10.28 22.13
C ASP A 57 -1.68 9.43 21.15
N LYS A 58 -0.73 10.08 20.48
CA LYS A 58 0.17 9.45 19.51
C LYS A 58 1.61 9.61 19.97
N LYS A 59 2.37 8.52 19.86
CA LYS A 59 3.82 8.54 20.05
C LYS A 59 4.44 9.50 19.04
N LEU A 60 5.51 10.18 19.48
CA LEU A 60 6.30 11.02 18.58
C LEU A 60 6.85 10.16 17.44
N PHE A 61 6.76 10.68 16.22
CA PHE A 61 7.16 9.98 15.00
C PHE A 61 8.68 9.81 14.93
N THR A 62 9.10 8.83 14.13
CA THR A 62 10.52 8.49 13.96
C THR A 62 10.94 8.60 12.49
N PRO A 63 11.40 9.78 12.02
CA PRO A 63 11.52 10.06 10.58
C PRO A 63 12.67 9.32 9.87
N TYR A 64 13.49 8.58 10.63
CA TYR A 64 14.51 7.67 10.10
C TYR A 64 13.97 6.25 9.86
N THR A 65 12.79 5.91 10.37
CA THR A 65 12.12 4.62 10.20
C THR A 65 10.77 4.72 9.51
N GLU A 66 10.03 5.80 9.76
CA GLU A 66 8.70 6.10 9.22
C GLU A 66 8.78 7.07 8.04
N ARG A 67 7.84 6.95 7.10
CA ARG A 67 7.58 7.94 6.05
C ARG A 67 6.24 8.62 6.36
N CYS A 68 5.93 9.70 5.63
CA CYS A 68 4.69 10.45 5.82
C CYS A 68 3.46 9.58 5.52
N ILE A 69 3.59 8.65 4.56
CA ILE A 69 2.48 7.80 4.13
C ILE A 69 2.03 6.82 5.23
N GLU A 70 2.95 6.28 6.04
CA GLU A 70 2.55 5.42 7.17
C GLU A 70 1.71 6.19 8.19
N GLN A 71 2.04 7.47 8.43
CA GLN A 71 1.24 8.30 9.33
C GLN A 71 -0.12 8.63 8.73
N TYR A 72 -0.15 9.04 7.45
CA TYR A 72 -1.38 9.36 6.72
C TYR A 72 -2.37 8.20 6.72
N LEU A 73 -1.92 6.99 6.37
CA LEU A 73 -2.78 5.81 6.32
C LEU A 73 -3.31 5.39 7.70
N ALA A 74 -2.58 5.71 8.77
CA ALA A 74 -3.01 5.38 10.12
C ALA A 74 -4.10 6.31 10.69
N THR A 75 -4.31 7.50 10.10
CA THR A 75 -5.12 8.55 10.73
C THR A 75 -6.11 9.28 9.81
N GLU A 76 -5.83 9.40 8.51
CA GLU A 76 -6.64 10.22 7.60
C GLU A 76 -7.66 9.39 6.78
N LEU A 77 -7.68 8.06 6.94
CA LEU A 77 -8.58 7.14 6.24
C LEU A 77 -9.78 6.73 7.09
N GLU A 78 -10.73 6.01 6.49
CA GLU A 78 -11.98 5.57 7.12
C GLU A 78 -11.80 4.65 8.33
N GLU A 79 -10.66 3.97 8.41
CA GLU A 79 -10.21 3.22 9.57
C GLU A 79 -8.67 3.26 9.62
N PRO A 80 -8.04 3.04 10.79
CA PRO A 80 -6.60 3.07 10.89
C PRO A 80 -5.94 1.91 10.16
N PHE A 81 -5.09 2.22 9.19
CA PHE A 81 -4.27 1.26 8.45
C PHE A 81 -2.81 1.34 8.88
N HIS A 82 -2.41 0.44 9.78
CA HIS A 82 -1.04 0.36 10.25
C HIS A 82 -0.15 -0.40 9.27
N LEU A 83 0.76 0.33 8.62
CA LEU A 83 1.82 -0.24 7.83
C LEU A 83 3.03 -0.57 8.72
N GLN A 84 3.73 -1.64 8.36
CA GLN A 84 5.06 -1.85 8.89
C GLN A 84 6.00 -0.80 8.31
N HIS A 85 6.84 -0.23 9.17
CA HIS A 85 7.83 0.78 8.79
C HIS A 85 8.72 0.26 7.67
N ALA A 86 9.12 1.13 6.74
CA ALA A 86 9.85 0.73 5.55
C ALA A 86 11.17 -0.02 5.86
N LEU A 87 11.78 0.31 7.00
CA LEU A 87 12.98 -0.36 7.52
C LEU A 87 12.75 -1.23 8.75
N GLY A 88 11.51 -1.67 8.96
CA GLY A 88 11.22 -2.73 9.91
C GLY A 88 11.85 -4.05 9.47
N ALA A 89 12.08 -4.96 10.42
CA ALA A 89 12.79 -6.23 10.22
C ALA A 89 12.26 -7.07 9.03
N ASN A 90 10.95 -7.04 8.78
CA ASN A 90 10.32 -7.80 7.71
C ASN A 90 10.29 -7.05 6.36
N GLN A 91 10.15 -5.72 6.37
CA GLN A 91 10.01 -4.93 5.14
C GLN A 91 11.34 -4.51 4.54
N ALA A 92 12.38 -4.31 5.34
CA ALA A 92 13.70 -3.91 4.86
C ALA A 92 14.27 -4.82 3.75
N PRO A 93 14.32 -6.17 3.91
CA PRO A 93 14.86 -7.03 2.86
C PRO A 93 13.99 -7.04 1.59
N LEU A 94 12.67 -6.92 1.73
CA LEU A 94 11.74 -6.89 0.61
C LEU A 94 11.83 -5.57 -0.17
N THR A 95 11.96 -4.45 0.55
CA THR A 95 12.21 -3.11 0.00
C THR A 95 13.52 -3.09 -0.79
N ALA A 96 14.61 -3.60 -0.21
CA ALA A 96 15.89 -3.70 -0.90
C ALA A 96 15.80 -4.53 -2.19
N ARG A 97 15.06 -5.65 -2.15
CA ARG A 97 14.82 -6.51 -3.31
C ARG A 97 13.99 -5.80 -4.40
N ALA A 98 12.92 -5.10 -4.03
CA ALA A 98 12.09 -4.36 -4.98
C ALA A 98 12.88 -3.22 -5.64
N LEU A 99 13.64 -2.44 -4.86
CA LEU A 99 14.53 -1.40 -5.39
C LEU A 99 15.59 -1.97 -6.33
N PHE A 100 16.15 -3.14 -6.02
CA PHE A 100 17.08 -3.85 -6.91
C PHE A 100 16.40 -4.27 -8.22
N PHE A 101 15.19 -4.83 -8.16
CA PHE A 101 14.45 -5.21 -9.36
C PHE A 101 14.08 -4.01 -10.22
N ASN A 102 13.64 -2.90 -9.64
CA ASN A 102 13.28 -1.69 -10.40
C ASN A 102 14.46 -1.15 -11.22
N ARG A 103 15.68 -1.24 -10.70
CA ARG A 103 16.91 -0.86 -11.43
C ARG A 103 17.15 -1.73 -12.68
N ARG A 104 16.71 -2.99 -12.68
CA ARG A 104 16.95 -3.96 -13.77
C ARG A 104 15.80 -4.05 -14.76
N LEU A 105 14.56 -4.03 -14.27
CA LEU A 105 13.37 -4.26 -15.08
C LEU A 105 12.96 -3.03 -15.90
N LYS A 106 13.29 -1.81 -15.44
CA LYS A 106 12.93 -0.54 -16.11
C LYS A 106 11.43 -0.43 -16.47
N ILE A 107 10.56 -1.06 -15.67
CA ILE A 107 9.11 -0.93 -15.75
C ILE A 107 8.68 0.13 -14.74
N LYS A 108 7.63 0.90 -15.06
CA LYS A 108 7.06 1.85 -14.10
C LYS A 108 6.46 1.07 -12.93
N SER A 109 6.97 1.31 -11.73
CA SER A 109 6.51 0.58 -10.54
C SER A 109 5.58 1.44 -9.69
N ILE A 110 4.62 0.79 -9.02
CA ILE A 110 3.73 1.42 -8.05
C ILE A 110 3.80 0.68 -6.72
N GLU A 111 3.71 1.44 -5.64
CA GLU A 111 3.59 0.89 -4.29
C GLU A 111 2.11 0.68 -3.98
N VAL A 112 1.78 -0.49 -3.45
CA VAL A 112 0.41 -0.86 -3.08
C VAL A 112 0.43 -1.34 -1.65
N PHE A 113 -0.59 -0.99 -0.88
CA PHE A 113 -0.86 -1.68 0.38
C PHE A 113 -2.06 -2.60 0.17
N ALA A 114 -1.80 -3.90 0.01
CA ALA A 114 -2.81 -4.86 -0.42
C ALA A 114 -4.01 -4.93 0.54
N ARG A 115 -3.79 -4.77 1.85
CA ARG A 115 -4.85 -4.77 2.87
C ARG A 115 -5.83 -3.61 2.69
N LEU A 116 -5.32 -2.39 2.47
CA LEU A 116 -6.16 -1.22 2.20
C LEU A 116 -6.86 -1.34 0.85
N SER A 117 -6.13 -1.81 -0.17
CA SER A 117 -6.72 -1.97 -1.50
C SER A 117 -7.86 -2.99 -1.48
N LEU A 118 -7.66 -4.13 -0.80
CA LEU A 118 -8.70 -5.12 -0.56
C LEU A 118 -9.87 -4.52 0.21
N TRP A 119 -9.62 -3.68 1.21
CA TRP A 119 -10.68 -3.06 1.99
C TRP A 119 -11.57 -2.18 1.11
N ARG A 120 -10.99 -1.29 0.30
CA ARG A 120 -11.73 -0.42 -0.62
C ARG A 120 -12.49 -1.21 -1.69
N ILE A 121 -11.80 -2.16 -2.34
CA ILE A 121 -12.38 -3.05 -3.35
C ILE A 121 -13.53 -3.87 -2.76
N GLY A 122 -13.29 -4.55 -1.65
CA GLY A 122 -14.28 -5.41 -1.01
C GLY A 122 -15.47 -4.63 -0.46
N SER A 123 -15.26 -3.43 0.06
CA SER A 123 -16.34 -2.54 0.51
C SER A 123 -17.22 -2.10 -0.67
N ALA A 124 -16.62 -1.72 -1.81
CA ALA A 124 -17.37 -1.41 -3.04
C ALA A 124 -18.18 -2.61 -3.57
N LEU A 125 -17.77 -3.83 -3.23
CA LEU A 125 -18.48 -5.08 -3.56
C LEU A 125 -19.50 -5.52 -2.50
N GLY A 126 -19.65 -4.78 -1.40
CA GLY A 126 -20.54 -5.17 -0.31
C GLY A 126 -20.10 -6.43 0.43
N ILE A 127 -18.79 -6.75 0.41
CA ILE A 127 -18.23 -7.86 1.17
C ILE A 127 -18.21 -7.50 2.64
N GLN A 128 -18.51 -8.47 3.50
CA GLN A 128 -18.51 -8.27 4.95
C GLN A 128 -17.13 -7.83 5.46
N LYS A 129 -17.09 -6.76 6.26
CA LYS A 129 -15.86 -6.17 6.82
C LYS A 129 -14.98 -7.16 7.59
N SER A 130 -15.58 -8.18 8.22
CA SER A 130 -14.85 -9.26 8.90
C SER A 130 -13.94 -10.03 7.95
N TYR A 131 -14.43 -10.41 6.76
CA TYR A 131 -13.61 -11.12 5.77
C TYR A 131 -12.45 -10.25 5.26
N LEU A 132 -12.68 -8.95 5.08
CA LEU A 132 -11.64 -8.02 4.65
C LEU A 132 -10.52 -7.89 5.68
N ARG A 133 -10.85 -7.90 6.98
CA ARG A 133 -9.87 -7.83 8.07
C ARG A 133 -9.12 -9.15 8.28
N PHE A 134 -9.80 -10.29 8.12
CA PHE A 134 -9.28 -11.60 8.50
C PHE A 134 -8.64 -12.39 7.34
N HIS A 135 -8.59 -11.85 6.12
CA HIS A 135 -8.00 -12.54 4.95
C HIS A 135 -6.54 -12.98 5.12
N LYS A 136 -5.79 -12.48 6.12
CA LYS A 136 -4.42 -12.91 6.45
C LYS A 136 -4.30 -13.78 7.69
N HIS A 137 -5.39 -14.02 8.41
CA HIS A 137 -5.36 -14.82 9.61
C HIS A 137 -5.10 -16.29 9.29
N GLN A 138 -4.45 -17.00 10.21
CA GLN A 138 -4.22 -18.44 10.08
C GLN A 138 -5.53 -19.22 10.11
N VAL A 139 -6.47 -18.80 10.98
CA VAL A 139 -7.81 -19.38 11.11
C VAL A 139 -8.81 -18.47 10.41
N GLY A 140 -9.67 -19.02 9.55
CA GLY A 140 -10.71 -18.26 8.85
C GLY A 140 -10.22 -17.45 7.63
N GLY A 141 -8.90 -17.35 7.42
CA GLY A 141 -8.34 -16.56 6.34
C GLY A 141 -8.53 -17.18 4.97
N ALA A 142 -8.49 -18.52 4.87
CA ALA A 142 -8.73 -19.24 3.62
C ALA A 142 -10.19 -19.06 3.17
N GLU A 143 -11.14 -19.18 4.10
CA GLU A 143 -12.57 -18.99 3.89
C GLU A 143 -12.87 -17.54 3.48
N ALA A 144 -12.23 -16.56 4.12
CA ALA A 144 -12.34 -15.15 3.73
C ALA A 144 -11.84 -14.92 2.30
N ARG A 145 -10.65 -15.43 1.94
CA ARG A 145 -10.10 -15.33 0.58
C ARG A 145 -11.00 -16.00 -0.46
N GLN A 146 -11.52 -17.19 -0.15
CA GLN A 146 -12.48 -17.91 -1.01
C GLN A 146 -13.75 -17.09 -1.25
N ALA A 147 -14.34 -16.52 -0.19
CA ALA A 147 -15.54 -15.70 -0.29
C ALA A 147 -15.30 -14.45 -1.15
N ILE A 148 -14.13 -13.80 -1.00
CA ILE A 148 -13.74 -12.64 -1.80
C ILE A 148 -13.58 -13.00 -3.28
N LEU A 149 -12.81 -14.06 -3.59
CA LEU A 149 -12.59 -14.51 -4.96
C LEU A 149 -13.90 -14.90 -5.64
N LYS A 150 -14.79 -15.60 -4.93
CA LYS A 150 -16.11 -15.96 -5.44
C LYS A 150 -16.93 -14.73 -5.83
N GLN A 151 -16.92 -13.67 -5.01
CA GLN A 151 -17.63 -12.42 -5.31
C GLN A 151 -17.06 -11.73 -6.56
N LEU A 152 -15.74 -11.66 -6.69
CA LEU A 152 -15.07 -11.07 -7.86
C LEU A 152 -15.43 -11.81 -9.16
N VAL A 153 -15.43 -13.15 -9.13
CA VAL A 153 -15.81 -13.97 -10.29
C VAL A 153 -17.31 -13.84 -10.58
N SER A 154 -18.17 -13.91 -9.57
CA SER A 154 -19.63 -13.85 -9.77
C SER A 154 -20.14 -12.51 -10.32
N ARG A 155 -19.37 -11.44 -10.12
CA ARG A 155 -19.66 -10.10 -10.65
C ARG A 155 -18.88 -9.79 -11.92
N GLU A 156 -18.22 -10.80 -12.50
CA GLU A 156 -17.45 -10.69 -13.74
C GLU A 156 -16.31 -9.66 -13.71
N ILE A 157 -15.82 -9.32 -12.52
CA ILE A 157 -14.71 -8.36 -12.34
C ILE A 157 -13.38 -8.98 -12.72
N ALA A 158 -13.22 -10.28 -12.44
CA ALA A 158 -12.02 -11.02 -12.77
C ALA A 158 -12.38 -12.44 -13.21
N PHE A 159 -11.80 -12.86 -14.34
CA PHE A 159 -11.76 -14.25 -14.74
C PHE A 159 -10.52 -14.91 -14.13
N ILE A 160 -10.72 -15.98 -13.37
CA ILE A 160 -9.65 -16.66 -12.63
C ILE A 160 -9.80 -18.17 -12.83
N TYR A 161 -8.74 -18.84 -13.26
CA TYR A 161 -8.74 -20.30 -13.39
C TYR A 161 -8.85 -20.96 -12.02
N GLU A 162 -9.53 -22.11 -11.94
CA GLU A 162 -9.72 -22.82 -10.66
C GLU A 162 -8.40 -23.13 -9.95
N GLN A 163 -7.34 -23.45 -10.70
CA GLN A 163 -6.02 -23.71 -10.12
C GLN A 163 -5.45 -22.47 -9.40
N ASP A 164 -5.60 -21.29 -10.00
CA ASP A 164 -5.15 -20.03 -9.41
C ASP A 164 -6.02 -19.63 -8.22
N VAL A 165 -7.33 -19.91 -8.27
CA VAL A 165 -8.24 -19.72 -7.12
C VAL A 165 -7.76 -20.54 -5.93
N ARG A 166 -7.47 -21.84 -6.11
CA ARG A 166 -6.96 -22.71 -5.04
C ARG A 166 -5.64 -22.19 -4.48
N LEU A 167 -4.70 -21.83 -5.36
CA LEU A 167 -3.41 -21.25 -4.96
C LEU A 167 -3.59 -20.00 -4.09
N MET A 168 -4.47 -19.08 -4.46
CA MET A 168 -4.72 -17.85 -3.70
C MET A 168 -5.47 -18.10 -2.38
N ILE A 169 -6.35 -19.11 -2.34
CA ILE A 169 -7.00 -19.52 -1.08
C ILE A 169 -5.95 -20.06 -0.11
N ASP A 170 -5.00 -20.87 -0.56
CA ASP A 170 -4.00 -21.49 0.32
C ASP A 170 -2.84 -20.56 0.66
N ASN A 171 -2.49 -19.62 -0.23
CA ASN A 171 -1.35 -18.74 -0.09
C ASN A 171 -1.77 -17.26 -0.06
N SER A 172 -1.69 -16.65 1.13
CA SER A 172 -2.02 -15.24 1.34
C SER A 172 -1.14 -14.28 0.53
N ASN A 173 0.12 -14.63 0.25
CA ASN A 173 0.99 -13.79 -0.57
C ASN A 173 0.59 -13.82 -2.06
N ALA A 174 0.11 -14.96 -2.56
CA ALA A 174 -0.42 -15.07 -3.92
C ALA A 174 -1.70 -14.23 -4.05
N PHE A 175 -2.57 -14.29 -3.04
CA PHE A 175 -3.76 -13.44 -2.96
C PHE A 175 -3.41 -11.94 -2.91
N ASP A 176 -2.46 -11.53 -2.06
CA ASP A 176 -1.98 -10.14 -2.01
C ASP A 176 -1.42 -9.67 -3.36
N ALA A 177 -0.65 -10.53 -4.05
CA ALA A 177 -0.10 -10.23 -5.37
C ALA A 177 -1.22 -10.01 -6.41
N PHE A 178 -2.28 -10.81 -6.34
CA PHE A 178 -3.47 -10.60 -7.16
C PHE A 178 -4.16 -9.26 -6.85
N ILE A 179 -4.33 -8.90 -5.58
CA ILE A 179 -4.87 -7.58 -5.19
C ILE A 179 -3.98 -6.42 -5.68
N CYS A 180 -2.65 -6.58 -5.65
CA CYS A 180 -1.73 -5.61 -6.22
C CYS A 180 -1.93 -5.44 -7.73
N GLY A 181 -2.13 -6.54 -8.46
CA GLY A 181 -2.47 -6.52 -9.88
C GLY A 181 -3.78 -5.79 -10.15
N LEU A 182 -4.83 -6.08 -9.37
CA LEU A 182 -6.12 -5.40 -9.48
C LEU A 182 -6.00 -3.90 -9.20
N THR A 183 -5.20 -3.52 -8.20
CA THR A 183 -4.92 -2.11 -7.87
C THR A 183 -4.19 -1.41 -9.01
N ALA A 184 -3.29 -2.10 -9.72
CA ALA A 184 -2.64 -1.56 -10.91
C ALA A 184 -3.63 -1.27 -12.05
N ILE A 185 -4.65 -2.13 -12.21
CA ILE A 185 -5.74 -1.89 -13.19
C ILE A 185 -6.57 -0.67 -12.78
N LEU A 186 -6.91 -0.54 -11.49
CA LEU A 186 -7.61 0.64 -10.98
C LEU A 186 -6.79 1.91 -11.18
N LYS A 187 -5.47 1.86 -10.95
CA LYS A 187 -4.58 2.99 -11.25
C LYS A 187 -4.59 3.34 -12.74
N PHE A 188 -4.49 2.34 -13.60
CA PHE A 188 -4.51 2.53 -15.06
C PHE A 188 -5.82 3.17 -15.54
N THR A 189 -6.95 2.80 -14.92
CA THR A 189 -8.28 3.35 -15.20
C THR A 189 -8.62 4.62 -14.39
N ASN A 190 -7.63 5.23 -13.73
CA ASN A 190 -7.78 6.46 -12.95
C ASN A 190 -8.81 6.37 -11.80
N GLN A 191 -8.89 5.18 -11.19
CA GLN A 191 -9.75 4.84 -10.05
C GLN A 191 -8.99 4.75 -8.73
N CYS A 192 -7.77 5.28 -8.67
CA CYS A 192 -7.06 5.54 -7.42
C CYS A 192 -7.19 7.00 -7.00
N GLU A 193 -7.12 7.23 -5.69
CA GLU A 193 -7.05 8.56 -5.10
C GLU A 193 -5.79 9.29 -5.57
N LYS A 194 -5.91 10.61 -5.68
CA LYS A 194 -4.75 11.47 -5.91
C LYS A 194 -4.08 11.75 -4.57
N ARG A 195 -2.76 11.95 -4.60
CA ARG A 195 -2.01 12.47 -3.48
C ARG A 195 -2.68 13.77 -2.96
N PRO A 196 -2.86 13.94 -1.64
CA PRO A 196 -3.36 15.17 -1.04
C PRO A 196 -2.50 16.38 -1.41
N LYS A 197 -3.12 17.56 -1.49
CA LYS A 197 -2.42 18.79 -1.93
C LYS A 197 -1.26 19.17 -1.02
N ASP A 198 -1.41 18.93 0.28
CA ASP A 198 -0.43 19.31 1.30
C ASP A 198 0.58 18.20 1.60
N PHE A 199 0.52 17.08 0.88
CA PHE A 199 1.46 15.97 1.08
C PHE A 199 2.80 16.25 0.38
N PRO A 200 3.96 15.96 1.02
CA PRO A 200 5.27 16.28 0.47
C PRO A 200 5.49 15.73 -0.95
N LYS A 201 6.12 16.53 -1.83
CA LYS A 201 6.21 16.19 -3.26
C LYS A 201 7.22 15.08 -3.55
N ALA A 202 8.35 15.07 -2.84
CA ALA A 202 9.41 14.08 -3.03
C ALA A 202 9.11 12.75 -2.33
N GLU A 203 8.11 12.70 -1.46
CA GLU A 203 7.75 11.51 -0.70
C GLU A 203 7.08 10.45 -1.57
N GLY A 204 7.32 9.18 -1.22
CA GLY A 204 6.65 8.03 -1.83
C GLY A 204 5.14 8.07 -1.61
N TRP A 205 4.36 7.59 -2.59
CA TRP A 205 2.91 7.48 -2.49
C TRP A 205 2.46 6.05 -2.75
N ILE A 206 1.54 5.58 -1.92
CA ILE A 206 0.87 4.29 -2.09
C ILE A 206 -0.38 4.52 -2.93
N GLU A 207 -0.59 3.68 -3.94
CA GLU A 207 -1.81 3.75 -4.73
C GLU A 207 -2.99 3.21 -3.91
N ILE A 208 -3.94 4.10 -3.61
CA ILE A 208 -5.14 3.82 -2.81
C ILE A 208 -6.35 3.82 -3.76
N PRO A 209 -7.11 2.73 -3.91
CA PRO A 209 -8.36 2.75 -4.65
C PRO A 209 -9.36 3.75 -4.05
N LYS A 210 -10.17 4.40 -4.90
CA LYS A 210 -11.27 5.26 -4.45
C LYS A 210 -12.31 4.46 -3.65
N GLU A 211 -13.07 5.15 -2.81
CA GLU A 211 -14.16 4.52 -2.05
C GLU A 211 -15.27 3.97 -2.95
N SER A 212 -15.56 4.70 -4.03
CA SER A 212 -16.49 4.28 -5.08
C SER A 212 -15.69 3.85 -6.31
N ILE A 213 -15.80 2.57 -6.65
CA ILE A 213 -15.16 1.96 -7.82
C ILE A 213 -16.24 1.63 -8.84
N VAL A 214 -16.00 2.03 -10.08
CA VAL A 214 -16.80 1.68 -11.25
C VAL A 214 -16.17 0.43 -11.87
N TRP A 215 -16.92 -0.67 -11.89
CA TRP A 215 -16.49 -1.96 -12.43
C TRP A 215 -16.80 -2.08 -13.92
#